data_AF-A0AAW1XR80-F1
#
_entry.id   AF-A0AAW1XR80-F1
#
_cell.length_a   1.000
_cell.length_b   1.000
_cell.length_c   1.000
_cell.angle_alpha   90.00
_cell.angle_beta   90.00
_cell.angle_gamma   90.00
#
_symmetry.space_group_name_H-M   'P 1'
#
loop_
_entity.id
_entity.type
_entity.pdbx_description
1 polymer ?
#
loop_
_entity_poly.entity_id
_entity_poly.type
_entity_poly.pdbx_seq_one_letter_code
_entity_poly.pdbx_strand_id
1 'polypeptide(L)'
;MGAPSFFRCPLVGDGLNKYPKLVVKAIEERDDQYVDASLPNPNGIEFNNLYLDMNGIIHPCFHPEEEDDDYYEFPAPTAYEDVFNNIFKYIDWLFSIVRPRKLLYMAIDGVAPRAKMNQQRTRRFKSAMDKDYAEAENEMLRRQFEKEALVHKTHLMTFEKRHKKCSMTFFKCHKGRCLYGCHYMVLTTMAF
;
A
#
# COMPACT_ATOMS: atom_id res chain seq x y z
N MET A 1 -5.60 0.21 4.83
CA MET A 1 -5.96 0.20 6.29
C MET A 1 -6.99 -0.90 6.65
N GLY A 2 -6.86 -1.60 7.79
CA GLY A 2 -7.77 -2.70 8.19
C GLY A 2 -9.15 -2.26 8.69
N ALA A 3 -10.18 -3.10 8.47
CA ALA A 3 -11.55 -2.86 8.97
C ALA A 3 -11.55 -2.51 10.48
N PRO A 4 -12.35 -1.51 10.92
CA PRO A 4 -12.37 -1.08 12.32
C PRO A 4 -12.50 -2.27 13.28
N SER A 5 -11.86 -2.19 14.45
CA SER A 5 -11.86 -3.28 15.45
C SER A 5 -13.26 -3.78 15.80
N PHE A 6 -14.26 -2.89 15.72
CA PHE A 6 -15.67 -3.24 15.87
C PHE A 6 -16.19 -4.20 14.78
N PHE A 7 -15.78 -4.03 13.52
CA PHE A 7 -16.10 -4.98 12.45
C PHE A 7 -15.19 -6.21 12.50
N ARG A 8 -13.96 -6.08 13.03
CA ARG A 8 -13.09 -7.23 13.25
C ARG A 8 -13.59 -8.14 14.37
N CYS A 9 -14.20 -7.63 15.45
CA CYS A 9 -14.64 -8.47 16.58
C CYS A 9 -15.73 -9.52 16.22
N PRO A 10 -16.74 -9.22 15.37
CA PRO A 10 -17.66 -10.23 14.81
C PRO A 10 -17.04 -11.13 13.75
N LEU A 11 -16.02 -10.66 13.02
CA LEU A 11 -15.48 -11.30 11.82
C LEU A 11 -14.18 -12.10 12.06
N VAL A 12 -13.38 -11.71 13.05
CA VAL A 12 -12.04 -12.23 13.39
C VAL A 12 -11.77 -11.99 14.89
N GLY A 13 -12.33 -12.83 15.74
CA GLY A 13 -11.96 -12.96 17.15
C GLY A 13 -11.98 -14.42 17.55
N ASP A 14 -10.81 -14.96 17.90
CA ASP A 14 -10.60 -16.22 18.62
C ASP A 14 -11.44 -17.44 18.18
N GLY A 15 -11.43 -17.73 16.87
CA GLY A 15 -11.86 -19.04 16.35
C GLY A 15 -13.36 -19.25 16.13
N LEU A 16 -14.21 -18.25 16.40
CA LEU A 16 -15.64 -18.34 16.08
C LEU A 16 -16.14 -17.07 15.40
N ASN A 17 -16.34 -17.17 14.08
CA ASN A 17 -17.13 -16.25 13.28
C ASN A 17 -18.53 -16.16 13.90
N LYS A 18 -18.75 -15.20 14.80
CA LYS A 18 -19.92 -15.20 15.69
C LYS A 18 -21.22 -14.97 14.92
N TYR A 19 -21.12 -14.25 13.80
CA TYR A 19 -22.25 -13.95 12.92
C TYR A 19 -21.80 -13.93 11.45
N PRO A 20 -21.56 -15.10 10.83
CA PRO A 20 -21.05 -15.20 9.46
C PRO A 20 -22.01 -14.62 8.41
N LYS A 21 -23.29 -14.51 8.75
CA LYS A 21 -24.35 -14.03 7.86
C LYS A 21 -24.46 -12.51 7.79
N LEU A 22 -23.70 -11.77 8.61
CA LEU A 22 -23.77 -10.30 8.62
C LEU A 22 -23.01 -9.66 7.45
N VAL A 23 -22.00 -10.34 6.91
CA VAL A 23 -21.20 -9.83 5.80
C VAL A 23 -21.46 -10.71 4.58
N VAL A 24 -22.01 -10.09 3.55
CA VAL A 24 -22.25 -10.71 2.24
C VAL A 24 -21.48 -9.89 1.23
N LYS A 25 -20.72 -10.54 0.36
CA LYS A 25 -20.04 -9.86 -0.74
C LYS A 25 -21.08 -9.37 -1.73
N ALA A 26 -20.96 -8.12 -2.16
CA ALA A 26 -21.81 -7.59 -3.21
C ALA A 26 -21.51 -8.29 -4.54
N ILE A 27 -22.56 -8.61 -5.29
CA ILE A 27 -22.49 -9.09 -6.67
C ILE A 27 -22.45 -7.85 -7.56
N GLU A 28 -21.41 -7.77 -8.39
CA GLU A 28 -21.14 -6.65 -9.28
C GLU A 28 -21.13 -7.17 -10.72
N GLU A 29 -21.90 -6.53 -11.59
CA GLU A 29 -21.85 -6.80 -13.04
C GLU A 29 -20.72 -5.94 -13.62
N ARG A 30 -19.67 -6.61 -14.10
CA ARG A 30 -18.49 -5.98 -14.69
C ARG A 30 -18.41 -6.33 -16.17
N ASP A 31 -19.37 -5.83 -16.92
CA ASP A 31 -19.23 -5.82 -18.36
C ASP A 31 -18.52 -4.52 -18.76
N ASP A 32 -17.67 -4.59 -19.80
CA ASP A 32 -16.99 -3.44 -20.45
C ASP A 32 -17.97 -2.42 -21.07
N GLN A 33 -19.27 -2.60 -20.83
CA GLN A 33 -20.38 -1.78 -21.29
C GLN A 33 -21.08 -1.12 -20.11
N TYR A 34 -21.69 0.03 -20.39
CA TYR A 34 -22.52 0.78 -19.45
C TYR A 34 -23.59 -0.13 -18.81
N VAL A 35 -23.52 -0.31 -17.49
CA VAL A 35 -24.48 -1.12 -16.73
C VAL A 35 -25.81 -0.39 -16.65
N ASP A 36 -26.87 -1.00 -17.21
CA ASP A 36 -28.22 -0.46 -17.11
C ASP A 36 -28.79 -0.65 -15.68
N ALA A 37 -28.67 0.40 -14.87
CA ALA A 37 -29.19 0.42 -13.50
C ALA A 37 -30.72 0.37 -13.41
N SER A 38 -31.46 0.44 -14.53
CA SER A 38 -32.91 0.26 -14.55
C SER A 38 -33.31 -1.21 -14.37
N LEU A 39 -32.42 -2.15 -14.74
CA LEU A 39 -32.65 -3.58 -14.58
C LEU A 39 -32.72 -4.00 -13.10
N PRO A 40 -33.35 -5.14 -12.77
CA PRO A 40 -33.38 -5.67 -11.41
C PRO A 40 -31.98 -5.81 -10.82
N ASN A 41 -31.82 -5.57 -9.51
CA ASN A 41 -30.52 -5.67 -8.86
C ASN A 41 -30.02 -7.14 -8.84
N PRO A 42 -28.79 -7.43 -9.32
CA PRO A 42 -28.23 -8.79 -9.35
C PRO A 42 -28.07 -9.42 -7.96
N ASN A 43 -28.02 -8.61 -6.90
CA ASN A 43 -27.98 -9.07 -5.51
C ASN A 43 -29.32 -9.69 -5.05
N GLY A 44 -30.37 -9.63 -5.88
CA GLY A 44 -31.70 -10.17 -5.57
C GLY A 44 -32.49 -9.33 -4.56
N ILE A 45 -31.94 -8.20 -4.13
CA ILE A 45 -32.54 -7.27 -3.17
C ILE A 45 -32.57 -5.89 -3.80
N GLU A 46 -33.75 -5.27 -3.79
CA GLU A 46 -33.94 -3.91 -4.30
C GLU A 46 -33.79 -2.88 -3.20
N PHE A 47 -32.96 -1.86 -3.44
CA PHE A 47 -32.73 -0.77 -2.51
C PHE A 47 -33.52 0.46 -2.95
N ASN A 48 -34.16 1.12 -1.99
CA ASN A 48 -34.94 2.33 -2.28
C ASN A 48 -34.08 3.58 -2.11
N ASN A 49 -33.31 3.63 -1.02
CA ASN A 49 -32.57 4.81 -0.60
C ASN A 49 -31.10 4.42 -0.40
N LEU A 50 -30.18 5.16 -1.02
CA LEU A 50 -28.74 5.05 -0.83
C LEU A 50 -28.23 6.33 -0.17
N TYR A 51 -27.52 6.18 0.95
CA TYR A 51 -26.89 7.28 1.68
C TYR A 51 -25.38 7.16 1.56
N LEU A 52 -24.74 8.19 1.01
CA LEU A 52 -23.29 8.24 0.82
C LEU A 52 -22.69 9.29 1.76
N ASP A 53 -21.73 8.86 2.58
CA ASP A 53 -20.83 9.76 3.29
C ASP A 53 -19.66 10.10 2.35
N MET A 54 -19.70 11.32 1.82
CA MET A 54 -18.72 11.79 0.84
C MET A 54 -17.32 11.88 1.43
N ASN A 55 -17.16 12.08 2.75
CA ASN A 55 -15.82 12.09 3.34
C ASN A 55 -15.16 10.73 3.22
N GLY A 56 -15.94 9.64 3.33
CA GLY A 56 -15.44 8.27 3.14
C GLY A 56 -14.96 7.99 1.72
N ILE A 57 -15.50 8.69 0.72
CA ILE A 57 -15.12 8.57 -0.69
C ILE A 57 -13.95 9.50 -1.04
N ILE A 58 -14.03 10.75 -0.60
CA ILE A 58 -13.06 11.80 -0.94
C ILE A 58 -11.68 11.48 -0.36
N HIS A 59 -11.60 10.97 0.88
CA HIS A 59 -10.32 10.70 1.53
C HIS A 59 -9.43 9.73 0.73
N PRO A 60 -9.90 8.54 0.32
CA PRO A 60 -9.16 7.63 -0.56
C PRO A 60 -8.80 8.23 -1.92
N CYS A 61 -9.67 9.03 -2.54
CA CYS A 61 -9.39 9.62 -3.86
C CYS A 61 -8.26 10.66 -3.85
N PHE A 62 -7.96 11.30 -2.72
CA PHE A 62 -6.84 12.25 -2.57
C PHE A 62 -5.53 11.59 -2.17
N HIS A 63 -5.61 10.49 -1.43
CA HIS A 63 -4.45 9.75 -0.94
C HIS A 63 -4.74 8.27 -1.17
N PRO A 64 -4.65 7.78 -2.41
CA PRO A 64 -4.69 6.35 -2.65
C PRO A 64 -3.51 5.77 -1.85
N GLU A 65 -3.79 4.99 -0.81
CA GLU A 65 -2.77 4.12 -0.25
C GLU A 65 -2.35 3.21 -1.42
N GLU A 66 -1.04 2.97 -1.58
CA GLU A 66 -0.51 1.93 -2.48
C GLU A 66 -1.01 0.58 -1.92
N GLU A 67 -2.29 0.28 -2.13
CA GLU A 67 -2.83 -1.05 -1.90
C GLU A 67 -2.42 -1.86 -3.14
N ASP A 68 -1.60 -2.91 -2.91
CA ASP A 68 -1.17 -3.92 -3.88
C ASP A 68 -2.35 -4.76 -4.44
N ASP A 69 -3.56 -4.18 -4.55
CA ASP A 69 -4.73 -4.79 -5.15
C ASP A 69 -4.84 -4.28 -6.59
N ASP A 70 -4.46 -5.17 -7.52
CA ASP A 70 -4.28 -5.03 -8.98
C ASP A 70 -5.56 -4.64 -9.76
N TYR A 71 -6.56 -4.04 -9.09
CA TYR A 71 -7.96 -4.08 -9.51
C TYR A 71 -8.60 -2.73 -9.77
N TYR A 72 -8.05 -1.64 -9.24
CA TYR A 72 -8.39 -0.27 -9.61
C TYR A 72 -7.19 0.64 -9.32
N GLU A 73 -6.29 0.78 -10.29
CA GLU A 73 -5.25 1.82 -10.22
C GLU A 73 -5.94 3.18 -10.28
N PHE A 74 -6.15 3.80 -9.12
CA PHE A 74 -6.32 5.25 -9.05
C PHE A 74 -4.92 5.85 -9.07
N PRO A 75 -4.39 6.28 -10.24
CA PRO A 75 -3.10 6.93 -10.26
C PRO A 75 -3.14 8.12 -9.32
N ALA A 76 -2.03 8.34 -8.60
CA ALA A 76 -1.91 9.48 -7.71
C ALA A 76 -2.29 10.76 -8.49
N PRO A 77 -3.38 11.44 -8.10
CA PRO A 77 -3.93 12.50 -8.92
C PRO A 77 -2.94 13.66 -9.01
N THR A 78 -2.68 14.12 -10.23
CA THR A 78 -1.74 15.24 -10.45
C THR A 78 -2.46 16.58 -10.47
N ALA A 79 -3.74 16.59 -10.89
CA ALA A 79 -4.60 17.75 -10.93
C ALA A 79 -5.92 17.53 -10.16
N TYR A 80 -6.59 18.63 -9.79
CA TYR A 80 -7.91 18.57 -9.16
C TYR A 80 -8.96 17.89 -10.05
N GLU A 81 -8.87 18.05 -11.37
CA GLU A 81 -9.78 17.42 -12.32
C GLU A 81 -9.71 15.88 -12.25
N ASP A 82 -8.50 15.32 -12.08
CA ASP A 82 -8.29 13.89 -11.91
C ASP A 82 -8.98 13.37 -10.64
N VAL A 83 -8.92 14.13 -9.55
CA VAL A 83 -9.60 13.78 -8.29
C VAL A 83 -11.10 13.73 -8.50
N PHE A 84 -11.69 14.72 -9.18
CA PHE A 84 -13.12 14.73 -9.46
C PHE A 84 -13.53 13.56 -10.35
N ASN A 85 -12.75 13.24 -11.39
CA ASN A 85 -12.98 12.08 -12.24
C ASN A 85 -12.95 10.78 -11.44
N ASN A 86 -12.02 10.64 -10.50
CA ASN A 86 -11.93 9.48 -9.60
C ASN A 86 -13.15 9.39 -8.68
N ILE A 87 -13.59 10.52 -8.10
CA ILE A 87 -14.80 10.58 -7.27
C ILE A 87 -16.04 10.17 -8.09
N PHE A 88 -16.20 10.69 -9.31
CA PHE A 88 -17.34 10.35 -10.17
C PHE A 88 -17.37 8.86 -10.51
N LYS A 89 -16.23 8.29 -10.93
CA LYS A 89 -16.11 6.85 -11.18
C LYS A 89 -16.48 6.02 -9.96
N TYR A 90 -16.05 6.43 -8.77
CA TYR A 90 -16.36 5.72 -7.54
C TYR A 90 -17.85 5.78 -7.19
N ILE A 91 -18.50 6.93 -7.37
CA ILE A 91 -19.95 7.08 -7.17
C ILE A 91 -20.71 6.23 -8.18
N ASP A 92 -20.35 6.29 -9.46
CA ASP A 92 -21.00 5.52 -10.53
C ASP A 92 -20.88 4.01 -10.27
N TRP A 93 -19.72 3.56 -9.79
CA TRP A 93 -19.50 2.19 -9.38
C TRP A 93 -20.38 1.79 -8.18
N LEU A 94 -20.44 2.60 -7.12
CA LEU A 94 -21.35 2.31 -5.99
C LEU A 94 -22.83 2.31 -6.42
N PHE A 95 -23.20 3.20 -7.33
CA PHE A 95 -24.55 3.31 -7.85
C PHE A 95 -24.94 2.07 -8.67
N SER A 96 -24.03 1.52 -9.48
CA SER A 96 -24.28 0.33 -10.30
C SER A 96 -24.52 -0.93 -9.47
N ILE A 97 -23.88 -1.02 -8.30
CA ILE A 97 -24.04 -2.11 -7.33
C ILE A 97 -25.39 -2.02 -6.61
N VAL A 98 -25.71 -0.86 -6.04
CA VAL A 98 -26.86 -0.70 -5.14
C VAL A 98 -28.17 -0.47 -5.90
N ARG A 99 -28.13 0.23 -7.04
CA ARG A 99 -29.31 0.58 -7.88
C ARG A 99 -30.49 1.17 -7.08
N PRO A 100 -30.34 2.35 -6.43
CA PRO A 100 -31.41 2.93 -5.63
C PRO A 100 -32.62 3.36 -6.47
N ARG A 101 -33.82 2.95 -6.08
CA ARG A 101 -35.07 3.22 -6.83
C ARG A 101 -35.76 4.54 -6.53
N LYS A 102 -35.44 5.19 -5.41
CA LYS A 102 -36.16 6.39 -4.94
C LYS A 102 -35.23 7.56 -4.61
N LEU A 103 -34.22 7.34 -3.77
CA LEU A 103 -33.41 8.41 -3.23
C LEU A 103 -31.92 8.06 -3.26
N LEU A 104 -31.13 8.96 -3.84
CA LEU A 104 -29.69 9.04 -3.64
C LEU A 104 -29.42 10.28 -2.78
N TYR A 105 -28.87 10.07 -1.58
CA TYR A 105 -28.52 11.15 -0.66
C TYR A 105 -27.02 11.17 -0.44
N MET A 106 -26.38 12.26 -0.85
CA MET A 106 -24.93 12.48 -0.68
C MET A 106 -24.70 13.53 0.40
N ALA A 107 -24.01 13.15 1.47
CA ALA A 107 -23.73 14.00 2.60
C ALA A 107 -22.24 14.37 2.65
N ILE A 108 -21.95 15.67 2.71
CA ILE A 108 -20.60 16.18 2.98
C ILE A 108 -20.62 16.77 4.39
N ASP A 109 -19.63 16.45 5.23
CA ASP A 109 -19.58 17.03 6.58
C ASP A 109 -19.41 18.55 6.50
N GLY A 110 -20.37 19.28 7.07
CA GLY A 110 -20.25 20.71 7.34
C GLY A 110 -19.56 21.00 8.68
N VAL A 111 -19.86 22.17 9.26
CA VAL A 111 -19.33 22.55 10.56
C VAL A 111 -19.89 21.62 11.65
N ALA A 112 -18.98 20.93 12.34
CA ALA A 112 -19.29 19.96 13.38
C ALA A 112 -19.42 20.60 14.78
N PRO A 113 -20.13 19.96 15.73
CA PRO A 113 -20.20 20.44 17.11
C PRO A 113 -18.84 20.38 17.82
N ARG A 114 -18.66 21.20 18.86
CA ARG A 114 -17.37 21.39 19.57
C ARG A 114 -16.70 20.09 20.03
N ALA A 115 -17.47 19.11 20.47
CA ALA A 115 -16.93 17.81 20.87
C ALA A 115 -16.24 17.08 19.70
N LYS A 116 -16.93 16.99 18.54
CA LYS A 116 -16.37 16.41 17.30
C LYS A 116 -15.22 17.26 16.77
N MET A 117 -15.29 18.59 16.89
CA MET A 117 -14.17 19.48 16.54
C MET A 117 -12.90 19.18 17.36
N ASN A 118 -13.02 18.99 18.67
CA ASN A 118 -11.87 18.66 19.51
C ASN A 118 -11.26 17.31 19.12
N GLN A 119 -12.10 16.31 18.83
CA GLN A 119 -11.64 14.99 18.38
C GLN A 119 -10.94 15.06 17.00
N GLN A 120 -11.52 15.79 16.04
CA GLN A 120 -10.91 16.05 14.73
C GLN A 120 -9.60 16.81 14.88
N ARG A 121 -9.55 17.80 15.78
CA ARG A 121 -8.36 18.58 16.09
C ARG A 121 -7.25 17.64 16.58
N THR A 122 -7.48 16.89 17.65
CA THR A 122 -6.47 15.96 18.21
C THR A 122 -5.97 14.96 17.17
N ARG A 123 -6.86 14.41 16.33
CA ARG A 123 -6.46 13.53 15.22
C ARG A 123 -5.51 14.23 14.24
N ARG A 124 -5.87 15.42 13.76
CA ARG A 124 -5.04 16.18 12.81
C ARG A 124 -3.67 16.53 13.39
N PHE A 125 -3.60 16.90 14.67
CA PHE A 125 -2.33 17.16 15.35
C PHE A 125 -1.46 15.91 15.43
N LYS A 126 -2.02 14.75 15.78
CA LYS A 126 -1.28 13.49 15.80
C LYS A 126 -0.75 13.13 14.42
N SER A 127 -1.61 13.14 13.39
CA SER A 127 -1.18 12.81 12.03
C SER A 127 -0.10 13.73 11.48
N ALA A 128 -0.10 15.02 11.85
CA ALA A 128 0.98 15.94 11.47
C ALA A 128 2.30 15.57 12.16
N MET A 129 2.26 15.32 13.48
CA MET A 129 3.44 14.88 14.23
C MET A 129 3.98 13.55 13.72
N ASP A 130 3.10 12.57 13.47
CA ASP A 130 3.48 11.25 12.97
C ASP A 130 4.16 11.36 11.59
N LYS A 131 3.70 12.29 10.73
CA LYS A 131 4.37 12.58 9.45
C LYS A 131 5.77 13.15 9.65
N ASP A 132 5.92 14.17 10.51
CA ASP A 132 7.23 14.77 10.80
C ASP A 132 8.22 13.74 11.35
N TYR A 133 7.76 12.87 12.26
CA TYR A 133 8.58 11.77 12.79
C TYR A 133 8.96 10.74 11.72
N ALA A 134 8.01 10.33 10.87
CA ALA A 134 8.26 9.39 9.79
C ALA A 134 9.24 9.95 8.75
N GLU A 135 9.16 11.25 8.44
CA GLU A 135 10.11 11.92 7.55
C GLU A 135 11.53 11.94 8.13
N ALA A 136 11.67 12.28 9.42
CA ALA A 136 12.96 12.25 10.10
C ALA A 136 13.57 10.84 10.19
N GLU A 137 12.73 9.82 10.45
CA GLU A 137 13.15 8.43 10.46
C GLU A 137 13.59 7.96 9.07
N ASN A 138 12.82 8.28 8.03
CA ASN A 138 13.18 7.97 6.64
C ASN A 138 14.50 8.64 6.22
N GLU A 139 14.76 9.87 6.65
CA GLU A 139 16.04 10.55 6.38
C GLU A 139 17.21 9.85 7.09
N MET A 140 17.01 9.43 8.34
CA MET A 140 18.01 8.67 9.11
C MET A 140 18.32 7.32 8.45
N LEU A 141 17.29 6.58 8.02
CA LEU A 141 17.46 5.31 7.30
C LEU A 141 18.19 5.53 5.97
N ARG A 142 17.82 6.55 5.18
CA ARG A 142 18.53 6.89 3.92
C ARG A 142 20.01 7.12 4.15
N ARG A 143 20.38 7.89 5.18
CA ARG A 143 21.78 8.13 5.55
C ARG A 143 22.51 6.86 6.01
N GLN A 144 21.83 5.93 6.66
CA GLN A 144 22.40 4.62 7.04
C GLN A 144 22.64 3.76 5.79
N PHE A 145 21.65 3.64 4.91
CA PHE A 145 21.79 2.91 3.65
C PHE A 145 22.91 3.47 2.76
N GLU A 146 23.06 4.79 2.69
CA GLU A 146 24.19 5.42 1.97
C GLU A 146 25.55 5.03 2.55
N LYS A 147 25.67 4.99 3.88
CA LYS A 147 26.90 4.55 4.56
C LYS A 147 27.18 3.07 4.32
N GLU A 148 26.18 2.21 4.41
CA GLU A 148 26.31 0.78 4.15
C GLU A 148 26.68 0.49 2.69
N ALA A 149 26.06 1.20 1.74
CA ALA A 149 26.41 1.13 0.32
C ALA A 149 27.85 1.59 0.07
N LEU A 150 28.32 2.61 0.79
CA LEU A 150 29.71 3.07 0.72
C LEU A 150 30.67 2.00 1.26
N VAL A 151 30.34 1.40 2.42
CA VAL A 151 31.12 0.30 3.03
C VAL A 151 31.20 -0.89 2.07
N HIS A 152 30.08 -1.28 1.47
CA HIS A 152 30.00 -2.38 0.51
C HIS A 152 30.85 -2.09 -0.74
N LYS A 153 30.78 -0.87 -1.29
CA LYS A 153 31.64 -0.42 -2.40
C LYS A 153 33.13 -0.44 -2.03
N THR A 154 33.49 0.01 -0.82
CA THR A 154 34.89 -0.09 -0.37
C THR A 154 35.34 -1.53 -0.20
N HIS A 155 34.51 -2.43 0.33
CA HIS A 155 34.84 -3.85 0.44
C HIS A 155 35.07 -4.50 -0.92
N LEU A 156 34.22 -4.22 -1.92
CA LEU A 156 34.40 -4.67 -3.30
C LEU A 156 35.70 -4.13 -3.91
N MET A 157 35.96 -2.81 -3.77
CA MET A 157 37.22 -2.23 -4.26
C MET A 157 38.45 -2.80 -3.56
N THR A 158 38.35 -3.16 -2.28
CA THR A 158 39.45 -3.77 -1.52
C THR A 158 39.66 -5.23 -1.94
N PHE A 159 38.59 -5.95 -2.25
CA PHE A 159 38.62 -7.32 -2.79
C PHE A 159 39.24 -7.35 -4.20
N GLU A 160 38.83 -6.47 -5.10
CA GLU A 160 39.42 -6.34 -6.45
C GLU A 160 40.91 -5.96 -6.39
N LYS A 161 41.29 -5.04 -5.49
CA LYS A 161 42.71 -4.68 -5.28
C LYS A 161 43.52 -5.86 -4.73
N ARG A 162 42.95 -6.70 -3.85
CA ARG A 162 43.60 -7.94 -3.37
C ARG A 162 43.76 -8.98 -4.47
N HIS A 163 42.77 -9.13 -5.35
CA HIS A 163 42.88 -10.01 -6.53
C HIS A 163 43.96 -9.55 -7.51
N LYS A 164 44.07 -8.24 -7.79
CA LYS A 164 45.16 -7.66 -8.62
C LYS A 164 46.54 -7.73 -7.96
N LYS A 165 46.62 -7.72 -6.62
CA LYS A 165 47.89 -7.89 -5.90
C LYS A 165 48.35 -9.35 -5.89
N CYS A 166 47.42 -10.31 -5.82
CA CYS A 166 47.70 -11.74 -5.97
C CYS A 166 48.19 -12.11 -7.39
N SER A 167 47.81 -11.37 -8.44
CA SER A 167 48.32 -11.61 -9.80
C SER A 167 49.73 -11.05 -10.06
N MET A 168 50.36 -10.37 -9.11
CA MET A 168 51.71 -9.79 -9.29
C MET A 168 52.81 -10.39 -8.40
N THR A 169 52.51 -11.24 -7.43
CA THR A 169 53.54 -12.07 -6.78
C THR A 169 53.74 -13.38 -7.54
N PHE A 170 54.16 -13.26 -8.80
CA PHE A 170 54.82 -14.34 -9.53
C PHE A 170 56.27 -14.41 -9.01
N PHE A 171 56.46 -14.97 -7.81
CA PHE A 171 57.80 -15.29 -7.33
C PHE A 171 58.33 -16.47 -8.14
N LYS A 172 59.42 -16.23 -8.89
CA LYS A 172 60.17 -17.24 -9.64
C LYS A 172 60.41 -18.48 -8.77
N CYS A 173 59.80 -19.60 -9.15
CA CYS A 173 60.16 -20.91 -8.63
C CYS A 173 61.42 -21.39 -9.39
N HIS A 174 62.58 -21.24 -8.77
CA HIS A 174 63.79 -21.97 -9.18
C HIS A 174 63.98 -23.14 -8.21
N LYS A 175 63.99 -24.35 -8.77
CA LYS A 175 64.32 -25.63 -8.10
C LYS A 175 63.29 -26.17 -7.09
N GLY A 176 62.16 -26.62 -7.61
CA GLY A 176 61.67 -27.97 -7.32
C GLY A 176 61.18 -28.30 -5.91
N ARG A 177 60.50 -27.38 -5.19
CA ARG A 177 59.61 -27.72 -4.06
C ARG A 177 58.63 -26.56 -3.83
N CYS A 178 57.34 -26.78 -4.09
CA CYS A 178 56.25 -25.91 -3.62
C CYS A 178 55.35 -26.75 -2.70
N LEU A 179 55.31 -26.38 -1.42
CA LEU A 179 54.39 -26.91 -0.40
C LEU A 179 53.33 -25.83 -0.11
N TYR A 180 52.06 -26.23 -0.23
CA TYR A 180 50.78 -25.69 0.29
C TYR A 180 50.58 -24.16 0.38
N GLY A 181 49.43 -23.57 0.08
CA GLY A 181 48.10 -24.08 -0.20
C GLY A 181 47.16 -22.87 -0.13
N CYS A 182 46.47 -22.56 -1.23
CA CYS A 182 45.39 -21.57 -1.23
C CYS A 182 44.09 -22.36 -1.04
N HIS A 183 43.76 -22.68 0.22
CA HIS A 183 42.40 -23.09 0.57
C HIS A 183 41.51 -21.84 0.49
N TYR A 184 40.26 -22.06 0.07
CA TYR A 184 39.21 -21.08 -0.24
C TYR A 184 39.13 -20.59 -1.70
N MET A 185 38.80 -21.55 -2.57
CA MET A 185 37.86 -21.28 -3.65
C MET A 185 36.95 -22.51 -3.83
N VAL A 186 35.82 -22.59 -3.11
CA VAL A 186 34.55 -23.22 -3.56
C VAL A 186 33.42 -22.75 -2.62
N LEU A 187 32.21 -22.53 -3.17
CA LEU A 187 30.92 -22.21 -2.55
C LEU A 187 30.71 -20.69 -2.39
N THR A 188 29.87 -19.99 -3.14
CA THR A 188 28.54 -20.35 -3.64
C THR A 188 28.17 -19.54 -4.90
N THR A 189 28.04 -20.23 -6.04
CA THR A 189 26.98 -19.92 -7.01
C THR A 189 25.68 -20.49 -6.43
N MET A 190 24.80 -19.65 -5.87
CA MET A 190 23.40 -20.00 -5.66
C MET A 190 22.58 -18.73 -5.36
N ALA A 191 21.58 -18.51 -6.21
CA ALA A 191 20.35 -17.72 -6.01
C ALA A 191 20.51 -16.23 -5.62
N PHE A 192 20.33 -15.34 -6.59
CA PHE A 192 19.11 -14.53 -6.78
C PHE A 192 19.09 -14.01 -8.23
#